data_AF-A0A7V6WK62-F1
#
_entry.id   AF-A0A7V6WK62-F1
#
_cell.length_a   1.000
_cell.length_b   1.000
_cell.length_c   1.000
_cell.angle_alpha   90.00
_cell.angle_beta   90.00
_cell.angle_gamma   90.00
#
_symmetry.space_group_name_H-M   'P 1'
#
loop_
_entity.id
_entity.type
_entity.pdbx_description
1 polymer ?
#
loop_
_entity_poly.entity_id
_entity_poly.type
_entity_poly.pdbx_seq_one_letter_code
_entity_poly.pdbx_strand_id
1 'polypeptide(L)'
;MKSSKSNKLLSISQVSRIFGIHKDTLRNWEERGIISPLRVGPRKDRKYRPEDIEKIANDKSIVKELDAELDGEAKKMNLSELKQFLWKSADILRGKVDGADYKKYIFGLLFYKRISDVWDEEYKKILGEFGDEALARADYNHRFQVPTDCRWEVIQKQAEGIGQKLNEIFDKLTNANSPKLDKIFDDLDFGNKDKFPNETLQKLINHFSTYPFGDNYISSDLLGDAYEYLIEQFAAGAGKKGGEFYTPREVERVIVQILKPQEKDHIYDMTVGSGGFLLEAYHYLRDLAGEKKARSLYLYGQEINLGTFAIAKINMFLHGLDSADIRRGDTLADPQFLNPDGSLQTFDICVANPPYSIKEYEHEKFKSDRHGRISGYEAPPAKNADFAFILHMIKSMNES
;
A
#
# COMPACT_ATOMS: atom_id res chain seq x y z
N MET A 1 2.05 43.93 7.35
CA MET A 1 3.24 43.30 6.71
C MET A 1 2.79 42.03 6.02
N LYS A 2 2.71 42.02 4.68
CA LYS A 2 2.30 40.84 3.91
C LYS A 2 3.47 39.84 3.84
N SER A 3 3.13 38.60 4.15
CA SER A 3 3.99 37.42 4.19
C SER A 3 4.77 37.19 2.89
N SER A 4 6.10 37.09 3.01
CA SER A 4 6.98 36.60 1.96
C SER A 4 6.85 35.07 1.86
N LYS A 5 5.83 34.58 1.14
CA LYS A 5 5.87 33.20 0.62
C LYS A 5 6.96 33.12 -0.46
N SER A 6 7.84 32.14 -0.35
CA SER A 6 9.01 31.99 -1.20
C SER A 6 8.65 31.84 -2.68
N ASN A 7 9.10 32.77 -3.52
CA ASN A 7 9.14 32.67 -4.99
C ASN A 7 10.20 31.64 -5.45
N LYS A 8 10.09 30.38 -5.02
CA LYS A 8 11.01 29.33 -5.46
C LYS A 8 10.47 28.72 -6.75
N LEU A 9 11.18 28.91 -7.85
CA LEU A 9 10.80 28.35 -9.15
C LEU A 9 10.82 26.81 -9.11
N LEU A 10 9.85 26.20 -9.78
CA LEU A 10 9.65 24.76 -9.83
C LEU A 10 10.53 24.12 -10.91
N SER A 11 11.06 22.93 -10.64
CA SER A 11 11.76 22.11 -11.64
C SER A 11 10.80 21.31 -12.50
N ILE A 12 11.29 20.81 -13.65
CA ILE A 12 10.56 19.87 -14.53
C ILE A 12 9.94 18.73 -13.72
N SER A 13 10.71 18.06 -12.87
CA SER A 13 10.22 16.94 -12.06
C SER A 13 9.09 17.34 -11.11
N GLN A 14 9.15 18.54 -10.52
CA GLN A 14 8.10 19.04 -9.63
C GLN A 14 6.82 19.36 -10.41
N VAL A 15 6.93 19.99 -11.58
CA VAL A 15 5.77 20.30 -12.43
C VAL A 15 5.14 19.02 -13.00
N SER A 16 5.95 18.09 -13.49
CA SER A 16 5.51 16.75 -13.89
C SER A 16 4.75 16.02 -12.78
N ARG A 17 5.24 16.10 -11.52
CA ARG A 17 4.55 15.51 -10.36
C ARG A 17 3.24 16.23 -10.04
N ILE A 18 3.19 17.56 -10.13
CA ILE A 18 1.98 18.36 -9.86
C ILE A 18 0.86 18.00 -10.83
N PHE A 19 1.19 17.85 -12.12
CA PHE A 19 0.20 17.50 -13.14
C PHE A 19 0.04 15.98 -13.36
N GLY A 20 0.87 15.15 -12.73
CA GLY A 20 0.86 13.70 -12.95
C GLY A 20 1.24 13.27 -14.37
N ILE A 21 2.08 14.05 -15.06
CA ILE A 21 2.45 13.84 -16.47
C ILE A 21 3.93 13.48 -16.64
N HIS A 22 4.29 12.80 -17.72
CA HIS A 22 5.69 12.54 -18.06
C HIS A 22 6.45 13.85 -18.38
N LYS A 23 7.78 13.84 -18.23
CA LYS A 23 8.63 15.02 -18.50
C LYS A 23 8.61 15.43 -19.98
N ASP A 24 8.41 14.47 -20.87
CA ASP A 24 8.30 14.72 -22.31
C ASP A 24 6.95 15.36 -22.68
N THR A 25 5.87 14.99 -21.99
CA THR A 25 4.57 15.68 -22.12
C THR A 25 4.71 17.16 -21.77
N LEU A 26 5.45 17.47 -20.69
CA LEU A 26 5.71 18.85 -20.30
C LEU A 26 6.50 19.60 -21.38
N ARG A 27 7.43 18.95 -22.08
CA ARG A 27 8.17 19.54 -23.21
C ARG A 27 7.25 19.88 -24.38
N ASN A 28 6.30 19.01 -24.72
CA ASN A 28 5.32 19.28 -25.78
C ASN A 28 4.45 20.51 -25.43
N TRP A 29 4.14 20.73 -24.15
CA TRP A 29 3.41 21.92 -23.70
C TRP A 29 4.23 23.21 -23.87
N GLU A 30 5.55 23.13 -23.71
CA GLU A 30 6.46 24.26 -23.99
C GLU A 30 6.44 24.62 -25.48
N GLU A 31 6.52 23.62 -26.35
CA GLU A 31 6.56 23.79 -27.80
C GLU A 31 5.26 24.38 -28.36
N ARG A 32 4.13 24.12 -27.68
CA ARG A 32 2.80 24.65 -28.02
C ARG A 32 2.47 25.97 -27.33
N GLY A 33 3.34 26.45 -26.43
CA GLY A 33 3.14 27.71 -25.72
C GLY A 33 2.11 27.66 -24.58
N ILE A 34 1.65 26.47 -24.17
CA ILE A 34 0.73 26.28 -23.03
C ILE A 34 1.42 26.69 -21.72
N ILE A 35 2.71 26.37 -21.60
CA ILE A 35 3.54 26.75 -20.46
C ILE A 35 4.88 27.27 -20.95
N SER A 36 5.36 28.37 -20.36
CA SER A 36 6.63 28.99 -20.74
C SER A 36 7.69 28.78 -19.65
N PRO A 37 8.77 28.05 -19.95
CA PRO A 37 9.86 27.84 -19.00
C PRO A 37 10.78 29.06 -18.91
N LEU A 38 11.17 29.43 -17.70
CA LEU A 38 12.30 30.31 -17.44
C LEU A 38 13.62 29.54 -17.58
N ARG A 39 14.63 30.18 -18.17
CA ARG A 39 15.99 29.66 -18.26
C ARG A 39 16.84 30.31 -17.18
N VAL A 40 17.30 29.54 -16.20
CA VAL A 40 17.95 30.07 -15.00
C VAL A 40 19.37 29.54 -14.86
N GLY A 41 20.30 30.43 -14.48
CA GLY A 41 21.70 30.08 -14.22
C GLY A 41 22.56 29.85 -15.48
N PRO A 42 23.87 29.54 -15.30
CA PRO A 42 24.83 29.41 -16.40
C PRO A 42 24.49 28.26 -17.36
N ARG A 43 23.88 27.19 -16.84
CA ARG A 43 23.42 26.02 -17.61
C ARG A 43 22.06 26.23 -18.28
N LYS A 44 21.42 27.38 -18.06
CA LYS A 44 20.08 27.71 -18.57
C LYS A 44 19.04 26.64 -18.23
N ASP A 45 19.04 26.19 -16.97
CA ASP A 45 18.13 25.14 -16.51
C ASP A 45 16.67 25.60 -16.63
N ARG A 46 15.80 24.68 -17.03
CA ARG A 46 14.35 24.95 -17.19
C ARG A 46 13.67 24.98 -15.84
N LYS A 47 12.99 26.09 -15.56
CA LYS A 47 12.26 26.34 -14.32
C LYS A 47 10.91 27.00 -14.60
N TYR A 48 9.93 26.79 -13.75
CA TYR A 48 8.56 27.29 -13.96
C TYR A 48 8.10 28.10 -12.75
N ARG A 49 7.26 29.11 -12.99
CA ARG A 49 6.71 29.93 -11.91
C ARG A 49 5.51 29.20 -11.31
N PRO A 50 5.42 29.10 -9.97
CA PRO A 50 4.25 28.50 -9.31
C PRO A 50 2.92 29.11 -9.76
N GLU A 51 2.88 30.43 -9.99
CA GLU A 51 1.67 31.13 -10.45
C GLU A 51 1.18 30.66 -11.82
N ASP A 52 2.09 30.32 -12.75
CA ASP A 52 1.74 29.81 -14.07
C ASP A 52 1.18 28.38 -13.96
N ILE A 53 1.76 27.56 -13.06
CA ILE A 53 1.29 26.20 -12.78
C ILE A 53 -0.10 26.22 -12.17
N GLU A 54 -0.33 27.06 -11.16
CA GLU A 54 -1.64 27.22 -10.53
C GLU A 54 -2.69 27.73 -11.52
N LYS A 55 -2.32 28.64 -12.43
CA LYS A 55 -3.23 29.14 -13.46
C LYS A 55 -3.66 28.03 -14.41
N ILE A 56 -2.71 27.21 -14.88
CA ILE A 56 -2.99 26.07 -15.78
C ILE A 56 -3.83 25.00 -15.05
N ALA A 57 -3.50 24.69 -13.80
CA ALA A 57 -4.23 23.69 -13.00
C ALA A 57 -5.70 24.08 -12.76
N ASN A 58 -6.01 25.38 -12.73
CA ASN A 58 -7.35 25.90 -12.50
C ASN A 58 -8.13 26.21 -13.80
N ASP A 59 -7.48 26.16 -14.96
CA ASP A 59 -8.12 26.44 -16.25
C ASP A 59 -8.75 25.17 -16.84
N LYS A 60 -10.07 25.05 -16.67
CA LYS A 60 -10.85 23.91 -17.16
C LYS A 60 -10.83 23.73 -18.68
N SER A 61 -10.50 24.75 -19.46
CA SER A 61 -10.41 24.63 -20.92
C SER A 61 -9.11 23.96 -21.35
N ILE A 62 -8.01 24.34 -20.72
CA ILE A 62 -6.69 23.74 -20.92
C ILE A 62 -6.70 22.30 -20.42
N VAL A 63 -7.21 22.04 -19.20
CA VAL A 63 -7.35 20.66 -18.69
C VAL A 63 -8.14 19.76 -19.65
N LYS A 64 -9.17 20.28 -20.31
CA LYS A 64 -10.00 19.52 -21.27
C LYS A 64 -9.33 19.28 -22.62
N GLU A 65 -8.52 20.22 -23.13
CA GLU A 65 -7.68 20.01 -24.32
C GLU A 65 -6.51 19.05 -24.03
N LEU A 66 -5.97 19.10 -22.82
CA LEU A 66 -4.94 18.17 -22.34
C LEU A 66 -5.49 16.75 -22.15
N ASP A 67 -6.75 16.62 -21.75
CA ASP A 67 -7.47 15.34 -21.67
C ASP A 67 -7.78 14.76 -23.08
N ALA A 68 -7.97 15.61 -24.09
CA ALA A 68 -8.35 15.19 -25.45
C ALA A 68 -7.18 14.65 -26.30
N GLU A 69 -5.93 15.00 -25.98
CA GLU A 69 -4.75 14.47 -26.69
C GLU A 69 -4.32 13.08 -26.23
N LEU A 70 -4.94 12.55 -25.18
CA LEU A 70 -4.73 11.19 -24.67
C LEU A 70 -5.62 10.14 -25.36
N ASP A 71 -6.45 10.53 -26.34
CA ASP A 71 -7.41 9.63 -27.01
C ASP A 71 -6.81 8.73 -28.10
N GLY A 72 -5.50 8.84 -28.40
CA GLY A 72 -4.80 8.05 -29.43
C GLY A 72 -3.98 6.85 -28.93
N GLU A 73 -3.66 6.80 -27.64
CA GLU A 73 -3.02 5.68 -26.95
C GLU A 73 -3.92 5.29 -25.77
N ALA A 74 -4.12 4.00 -25.48
CA ALA A 74 -5.03 3.55 -24.43
C ALA A 74 -4.91 4.40 -23.15
N LYS A 75 -5.93 5.22 -22.86
CA LYS A 75 -5.91 6.24 -21.80
C LYS A 75 -5.48 5.62 -20.48
N LYS A 76 -4.22 5.85 -20.10
CA LYS A 76 -3.70 5.44 -18.80
C LYS A 76 -4.40 6.27 -17.72
N MET A 77 -4.94 5.61 -16.70
CA MET A 77 -5.64 6.30 -15.63
C MET A 77 -4.66 7.14 -14.82
N ASN A 78 -5.04 8.37 -14.48
CA ASN A 78 -4.31 9.16 -13.49
C ASN A 78 -4.72 8.78 -12.05
N LEU A 79 -3.99 9.30 -11.04
CA LEU A 79 -4.24 8.96 -9.65
C LEU A 79 -5.66 9.31 -9.19
N SER A 80 -6.20 10.45 -9.62
CA SER A 80 -7.53 10.91 -9.23
C SER A 80 -8.62 9.99 -9.80
N GLU A 81 -8.49 9.63 -11.08
CA GLU A 81 -9.41 8.69 -11.74
C GLU A 81 -9.35 7.32 -11.07
N LEU A 82 -8.15 6.83 -10.74
CA LEU A 82 -7.98 5.54 -10.08
C LEU A 82 -8.57 5.53 -8.67
N LYS A 83 -8.35 6.60 -7.89
CA LYS A 83 -8.96 6.79 -6.56
C LYS A 83 -10.49 6.75 -6.63
N GLN A 84 -11.08 7.50 -7.56
CA GLN A 84 -12.54 7.53 -7.76
C GLN A 84 -13.08 6.17 -8.21
N PHE A 85 -12.39 5.52 -9.15
CA PHE A 85 -12.75 4.20 -9.63
C PHE A 85 -12.73 3.17 -8.50
N LEU A 86 -11.66 3.13 -7.71
CA LEU A 86 -11.55 2.21 -6.59
C LEU A 86 -12.59 2.52 -5.51
N TRP A 87 -12.85 3.79 -5.20
CA TRP A 87 -13.88 4.17 -4.24
C TRP A 87 -15.29 3.73 -4.68
N LYS A 88 -15.59 3.79 -5.99
CA LYS A 88 -16.86 3.31 -6.54
C LYS A 88 -17.08 1.81 -6.31
N SER A 89 -16.01 1.00 -6.20
CA SER A 89 -16.15 -0.41 -5.80
C SER A 89 -16.68 -0.57 -4.37
N ALA A 90 -16.34 0.36 -3.47
CA ALA A 90 -16.88 0.41 -2.12
C ALA A 90 -18.36 0.78 -2.11
N ASP A 91 -18.77 1.70 -2.99
CA ASP A 91 -20.18 2.07 -3.12
C ASP A 91 -21.06 0.89 -3.56
N ILE A 92 -20.53 -0.05 -4.36
CA ILE A 92 -21.24 -1.27 -4.77
C ILE A 92 -21.56 -2.19 -3.58
N LEU A 93 -20.63 -2.29 -2.62
CA LEU A 93 -20.80 -3.13 -1.42
C LEU A 93 -21.51 -2.42 -0.26
N ARG A 94 -21.55 -1.08 -0.29
CA ARG A 94 -22.12 -0.26 0.78
C ARG A 94 -23.61 -0.56 0.96
N GLY A 95 -24.00 -0.82 2.21
CA GLY A 95 -25.39 -1.14 2.58
C GLY A 95 -25.78 -2.62 2.45
N LYS A 96 -24.89 -3.48 1.93
CA LYS A 96 -25.05 -4.96 1.96
C LYS A 96 -24.13 -5.62 2.97
N VAL A 97 -22.98 -5.01 3.21
CA VAL A 97 -21.97 -5.45 4.17
C VAL A 97 -21.68 -4.29 5.11
N ASP A 98 -21.40 -4.59 6.38
CA ASP A 98 -21.07 -3.57 7.38
C ASP A 98 -19.81 -2.78 6.96
N GLY A 99 -19.80 -1.48 7.31
CA GLY A 99 -18.76 -0.50 7.04
C GLY A 99 -17.34 -0.96 7.36
N ALA A 100 -17.20 -1.63 8.49
CA ALA A 100 -15.92 -2.12 8.97
C ALA A 100 -15.43 -3.37 8.22
N ASP A 101 -16.35 -4.16 7.65
CA ASP A 101 -16.08 -5.48 7.09
C ASP A 101 -15.84 -5.46 5.59
N TYR A 102 -16.47 -4.57 4.81
CA TYR A 102 -16.38 -4.68 3.35
C TYR A 102 -14.99 -4.30 2.80
N LYS A 103 -14.18 -3.54 3.56
CA LYS A 103 -12.84 -3.08 3.14
C LYS A 103 -11.90 -4.23 2.76
N LYS A 104 -11.87 -5.31 3.56
CA LYS A 104 -10.99 -6.46 3.29
C LYS A 104 -11.32 -7.15 1.97
N TYR A 105 -12.61 -7.20 1.60
CA TYR A 105 -13.06 -7.78 0.34
C TYR A 105 -12.62 -6.95 -0.87
N ILE A 106 -12.68 -5.62 -0.76
CA ILE A 106 -12.21 -4.71 -1.81
C ILE A 106 -10.71 -4.85 -2.00
N PHE A 107 -9.95 -4.83 -0.89
CA PHE A 107 -8.49 -4.98 -0.94
C PHE A 107 -8.06 -6.35 -1.47
N GLY A 108 -8.72 -7.43 -1.05
CA GLY A 108 -8.47 -8.78 -1.56
C GLY A 108 -8.74 -8.91 -3.06
N LEU A 109 -9.88 -8.39 -3.54
CA LEU A 109 -10.19 -8.41 -4.97
C LEU A 109 -9.27 -7.54 -5.81
N LEU A 110 -8.92 -6.35 -5.31
CA LEU A 110 -7.96 -5.47 -5.97
C LEU A 110 -6.59 -6.15 -6.11
N PHE A 111 -6.12 -6.78 -5.03
CA PHE A 111 -4.86 -7.50 -5.05
C PHE A 111 -4.91 -8.70 -6.01
N TYR A 112 -5.98 -9.49 -5.97
CA TYR A 112 -6.21 -10.58 -6.91
C TYR A 112 -6.21 -10.11 -8.38
N LYS A 113 -6.96 -9.05 -8.68
CA LYS A 113 -7.00 -8.45 -10.02
C LYS A 113 -5.60 -8.02 -10.47
N ARG A 114 -4.85 -7.33 -9.59
CA ARG A 114 -3.48 -6.88 -9.87
C ARG A 114 -2.55 -8.05 -10.18
N ILE A 115 -2.49 -9.09 -9.33
CA ILE A 115 -1.56 -10.20 -9.55
C ILE A 115 -1.91 -10.99 -10.81
N SER A 116 -3.20 -11.15 -11.13
CA SER A 116 -3.61 -11.83 -12.36
C SER A 116 -3.22 -11.03 -13.61
N ASP A 117 -3.46 -9.71 -13.61
CA ASP A 117 -3.17 -8.88 -14.78
C ASP A 117 -1.66 -8.75 -15.02
N VAL A 118 -0.87 -8.59 -13.96
CA VAL A 118 0.60 -8.57 -14.04
C VAL A 118 1.13 -9.89 -14.59
N TRP A 119 0.61 -11.02 -14.11
CA TRP A 119 1.02 -12.34 -14.62
C TRP A 119 0.76 -12.46 -16.13
N ASP A 120 -0.42 -12.06 -16.59
CA ASP A 120 -0.78 -12.13 -18.01
C ASP A 120 0.09 -11.19 -18.88
N GLU A 121 0.47 -10.03 -18.36
CA GLU A 121 1.37 -9.10 -19.04
C GLU A 121 2.81 -9.61 -19.12
N GLU A 122 3.36 -10.11 -18.01
CA GLU A 122 4.68 -10.76 -17.97
C GLU A 122 4.75 -11.92 -18.96
N TYR A 123 3.70 -12.77 -18.94
CA TYR A 123 3.58 -13.90 -19.86
C TYR A 123 3.58 -13.45 -21.33
N LYS A 124 2.72 -12.48 -21.68
CA LYS A 124 2.61 -11.97 -23.06
C LYS A 124 3.91 -11.31 -23.52
N LYS A 125 4.58 -10.57 -22.64
CA LYS A 125 5.85 -9.93 -22.94
C LYS A 125 6.92 -10.94 -23.28
N ILE A 126 7.12 -11.95 -22.44
CA ILE A 126 8.16 -12.98 -22.66
C ILE A 126 7.83 -13.82 -23.88
N LEU A 127 6.55 -14.19 -24.06
CA LEU A 127 6.12 -14.90 -25.26
C LEU A 127 6.37 -14.08 -26.53
N GLY A 128 6.13 -12.76 -26.50
CA GLY A 128 6.39 -11.87 -27.62
C GLY A 128 7.88 -11.69 -27.93
N GLU A 129 8.73 -11.65 -26.91
CA GLU A 129 10.19 -11.48 -27.05
C GLU A 129 10.89 -12.76 -27.51
N PHE A 130 10.46 -13.93 -27.04
CA PHE A 130 11.18 -15.20 -27.25
C PHE A 130 10.42 -16.24 -28.07
N GLY A 131 9.10 -16.12 -28.22
CA GLY A 131 8.27 -17.08 -28.96
C GLY A 131 8.14 -18.46 -28.30
N ASP A 132 8.55 -18.60 -27.04
CA ASP A 132 8.57 -19.87 -26.31
C ASP A 132 7.57 -19.85 -25.15
N GLU A 133 6.52 -20.67 -25.24
CA GLU A 133 5.50 -20.79 -24.21
C GLU A 133 6.03 -21.40 -22.90
N ALA A 134 6.97 -22.35 -22.97
CA ALA A 134 7.52 -22.99 -21.78
C ALA A 134 8.36 -21.97 -21.00
N LEU A 135 9.15 -21.16 -21.71
CA LEU A 135 9.87 -20.04 -21.12
C LEU A 135 8.92 -19.00 -20.54
N ALA A 136 7.89 -18.60 -21.28
CA ALA A 136 6.92 -17.60 -20.85
C ALA A 136 6.13 -18.00 -19.60
N ARG A 137 5.94 -19.30 -19.34
CA ARG A 137 5.25 -19.81 -18.14
C ARG A 137 6.17 -20.09 -16.96
N ALA A 138 7.49 -19.99 -17.13
CA ALA A 138 8.42 -20.42 -16.10
C ALA A 138 8.28 -19.57 -14.83
N ASP A 139 8.17 -20.22 -13.67
CA ASP A 139 7.85 -19.57 -12.39
C ASP A 139 8.77 -18.39 -12.03
N TYR A 140 10.07 -18.49 -12.36
CA TYR A 140 11.06 -17.44 -12.06
C TYR A 140 10.86 -16.13 -12.84
N ASN A 141 10.00 -16.15 -13.86
CA ASN A 141 9.62 -14.96 -14.63
C ASN A 141 8.43 -14.22 -14.04
N HIS A 142 7.78 -14.79 -13.02
CA HIS A 142 6.58 -14.25 -12.42
C HIS A 142 6.75 -13.97 -10.94
N ARG A 143 6.38 -12.75 -10.54
CA ARG A 143 6.48 -12.33 -9.13
C ARG A 143 5.55 -13.13 -8.20
N PHE A 144 4.37 -13.49 -8.72
CA PHE A 144 3.36 -14.33 -8.09
C PHE A 144 2.89 -15.38 -9.09
N GLN A 145 2.67 -16.61 -8.64
CA GLN A 145 2.12 -17.68 -9.47
C GLN A 145 0.59 -17.56 -9.52
N VAL A 146 0.03 -17.54 -10.73
CA VAL A 146 -1.42 -17.49 -10.97
C VAL A 146 -1.80 -18.70 -11.82
N PRO A 147 -2.27 -19.80 -11.21
CA PRO A 147 -2.74 -20.98 -11.94
C PRO A 147 -3.77 -20.61 -13.02
N THR A 148 -3.82 -21.38 -14.10
CA THR A 148 -4.70 -21.07 -15.25
C THR A 148 -6.17 -20.99 -14.88
N ASP A 149 -6.61 -21.79 -13.92
CA ASP A 149 -7.98 -21.81 -13.38
C ASP A 149 -8.21 -20.78 -12.26
N CYS A 150 -7.20 -19.96 -11.96
CA CYS A 150 -7.21 -18.85 -11.02
C CYS A 150 -7.01 -17.50 -11.69
N ARG A 151 -6.93 -17.41 -13.02
CA ARG A 151 -6.81 -16.12 -13.73
C ARG A 151 -8.11 -15.33 -13.64
N TRP A 152 -8.01 -14.00 -13.68
CA TRP A 152 -9.15 -13.10 -13.60
C TRP A 152 -10.24 -13.39 -14.63
N GLU A 153 -9.86 -13.79 -15.85
CA GLU A 153 -10.82 -14.17 -16.89
C GLU A 153 -11.77 -15.30 -16.45
N VAL A 154 -11.31 -16.21 -15.57
CA VAL A 154 -12.13 -17.31 -15.06
C VAL A 154 -13.30 -16.76 -14.26
N ILE A 155 -13.05 -15.84 -13.33
CA ILE A 155 -14.12 -15.25 -12.53
C ILE A 155 -14.98 -14.29 -13.35
N GLN A 156 -14.39 -13.61 -14.34
CA GLN A 156 -15.11 -12.71 -15.23
C GLN A 156 -16.17 -13.44 -16.07
N LYS A 157 -15.88 -14.68 -16.50
CA LYS A 157 -16.78 -15.54 -17.29
C LYS A 157 -17.79 -16.32 -16.43
N GLN A 158 -17.67 -16.28 -15.10
CA GLN A 158 -18.53 -17.01 -14.18
C GLN A 158 -19.87 -16.28 -14.01
N ALA A 159 -20.98 -16.92 -14.41
CA ALA A 159 -22.31 -16.32 -14.31
C ALA A 159 -23.00 -16.52 -12.95
N GLU A 160 -22.78 -17.68 -12.30
CA GLU A 160 -23.41 -18.04 -11.03
C GLU A 160 -22.40 -18.63 -10.05
N GLY A 161 -22.69 -18.62 -8.75
CA GLY A 161 -21.77 -19.19 -7.75
C GLY A 161 -20.43 -18.45 -7.64
N ILE A 162 -20.41 -17.17 -8.04
CA ILE A 162 -19.20 -16.32 -8.07
C ILE A 162 -18.49 -16.32 -6.72
N GLY A 163 -19.24 -16.26 -5.62
CA GLY A 163 -18.67 -16.22 -4.28
C GLY A 163 -17.91 -17.49 -3.89
N GLN A 164 -18.48 -18.67 -4.14
CA GLN A 164 -17.79 -19.95 -3.91
C GLN A 164 -16.55 -20.07 -4.80
N LYS A 165 -16.67 -19.64 -6.07
CA LYS A 165 -15.55 -19.68 -7.01
C LYS A 165 -14.41 -18.75 -6.60
N LEU A 166 -14.70 -17.57 -6.04
CA LEU A 166 -13.68 -16.67 -5.49
C LEU A 166 -12.94 -17.33 -4.33
N ASN A 167 -13.65 -17.93 -3.37
CA ASN A 167 -13.01 -18.61 -2.24
C ASN A 167 -12.07 -19.74 -2.71
N GLU A 168 -12.51 -20.59 -3.66
CA GLU A 168 -11.66 -21.63 -4.26
C GLU A 168 -10.41 -21.07 -4.93
N ILE A 169 -10.54 -19.95 -5.64
CA ILE A 169 -9.42 -19.29 -6.32
C ILE A 169 -8.43 -18.76 -5.28
N PHE A 170 -8.90 -18.13 -4.20
CA PHE A 170 -8.01 -17.62 -3.16
C PHE A 170 -7.24 -18.73 -2.45
N ASP A 171 -7.88 -19.86 -2.14
CA ASP A 171 -7.18 -21.01 -1.56
C ASP A 171 -6.05 -21.52 -2.48
N LYS A 172 -6.32 -21.63 -3.78
CA LYS A 172 -5.32 -22.06 -4.77
C LYS A 172 -4.20 -21.03 -4.94
N LEU A 173 -4.52 -19.74 -4.97
CA LEU A 173 -3.54 -18.66 -5.05
C LEU A 173 -2.63 -18.64 -3.82
N THR A 174 -3.19 -18.81 -2.62
CA THR A 174 -2.41 -18.93 -1.37
C THR A 174 -1.44 -20.11 -1.47
N ASN A 175 -1.93 -21.29 -1.83
CA ASN A 175 -1.11 -22.49 -1.93
C ASN A 175 0.00 -22.39 -2.99
N ALA A 176 -0.31 -21.84 -4.17
CA ALA A 176 0.67 -21.67 -5.26
C ALA A 176 1.79 -20.67 -4.93
N ASN A 177 1.58 -19.82 -3.93
CA ASN A 177 2.52 -18.77 -3.54
C ASN A 177 2.98 -18.90 -2.08
N SER A 178 2.78 -20.05 -1.44
CA SER A 178 3.21 -20.25 -0.05
C SER A 178 4.75 -20.21 0.03
N PRO A 179 5.34 -19.53 1.04
CA PRO A 179 4.70 -18.88 2.18
C PRO A 179 4.34 -17.39 1.96
N LYS A 180 4.62 -16.84 0.77
CA LYS A 180 4.49 -15.40 0.48
C LYS A 180 3.06 -14.89 0.68
N LEU A 181 2.06 -15.65 0.24
CA LEU A 181 0.64 -15.27 0.34
C LEU A 181 -0.12 -15.90 1.52
N ASP A 182 0.55 -16.64 2.40
CA ASP A 182 -0.10 -17.26 3.56
C ASP A 182 -0.89 -16.23 4.38
N LYS A 183 -2.12 -16.61 4.77
CA LYS A 183 -3.05 -15.84 5.61
C LYS A 183 -3.62 -14.56 5.01
N ILE A 184 -3.26 -14.20 3.78
CA ILE A 184 -3.72 -12.93 3.17
C ILE A 184 -5.21 -12.98 2.82
N PHE A 185 -5.70 -14.13 2.35
CA PHE A 185 -7.09 -14.29 1.92
C PHE A 185 -7.98 -15.01 2.96
N ASP A 186 -7.42 -15.54 4.05
CA ASP A 186 -8.12 -16.38 5.04
C ASP A 186 -9.33 -15.69 5.71
N ASP A 187 -9.33 -14.36 5.80
CA ASP A 187 -10.44 -13.59 6.37
C ASP A 187 -11.52 -13.21 5.34
N LEU A 188 -11.38 -13.65 4.09
CA LEU A 188 -12.34 -13.36 3.01
C LEU A 188 -13.31 -14.53 2.82
N ASP A 189 -14.60 -14.27 3.01
CA ASP A 189 -15.65 -15.21 2.65
C ASP A 189 -16.71 -14.56 1.75
N PHE A 190 -16.59 -14.81 0.44
CA PHE A 190 -17.56 -14.36 -0.55
C PHE A 190 -18.75 -15.33 -0.69
N GLY A 191 -18.73 -16.48 -0.02
CA GLY A 191 -19.77 -17.51 -0.08
C GLY A 191 -21.06 -17.15 0.64
N ASN A 192 -21.02 -16.16 1.55
CA ASN A 192 -22.18 -15.65 2.25
C ASN A 192 -23.12 -14.89 1.29
N LYS A 193 -24.21 -15.55 0.86
CA LYS A 193 -25.16 -15.00 -0.13
C LYS A 193 -25.96 -13.79 0.37
N ASP A 194 -26.13 -13.63 1.69
CA ASP A 194 -26.83 -12.47 2.25
C ASP A 194 -25.98 -11.21 2.14
N LYS A 195 -24.68 -11.35 2.42
CA LYS A 195 -23.67 -10.29 2.26
C LYS A 195 -23.31 -10.06 0.80
N PHE A 196 -23.21 -11.14 0.02
CA PHE A 196 -22.74 -11.16 -1.36
C PHE A 196 -23.70 -11.88 -2.31
N PRO A 197 -24.87 -11.27 -2.62
CA PRO A 197 -25.74 -11.76 -3.68
C PRO A 197 -24.99 -11.82 -5.01
N ASN A 198 -25.34 -12.80 -5.86
CA ASN A 198 -24.65 -13.01 -7.14
C ASN A 198 -24.65 -11.77 -8.04
N GLU A 199 -25.75 -11.01 -8.09
CA GLU A 199 -25.83 -9.75 -8.84
C GLU A 199 -24.85 -8.69 -8.34
N THR A 200 -24.64 -8.60 -7.02
CA THR A 200 -23.69 -7.67 -6.41
C THR A 200 -22.27 -8.05 -6.77
N LEU A 201 -21.94 -9.35 -6.69
CA LEU A 201 -20.64 -9.86 -7.11
C LEU A 201 -20.39 -9.65 -8.60
N GLN A 202 -21.38 -9.92 -9.46
CA GLN A 202 -21.26 -9.65 -10.89
C GLN A 202 -20.99 -8.17 -11.17
N LYS A 203 -21.70 -7.25 -10.50
CA LYS A 203 -21.44 -5.81 -10.61
C LYS A 203 -20.02 -5.45 -10.18
N LEU A 204 -19.53 -6.05 -9.10
CA LEU A 204 -18.19 -5.82 -8.58
C LEU A 204 -17.10 -6.35 -9.53
N ILE A 205 -17.24 -7.58 -10.01
CA ILE A 205 -16.32 -8.19 -10.98
C ILE A 205 -16.32 -7.39 -12.29
N ASN A 206 -17.49 -6.99 -12.80
CA ASN A 206 -17.59 -6.16 -13.99
C ASN A 206 -16.94 -4.80 -13.78
N HIS A 207 -17.12 -4.19 -12.61
CA HIS A 207 -16.46 -2.94 -12.25
C HIS A 207 -14.94 -3.09 -12.34
N PHE A 208 -14.33 -4.02 -11.59
CA PHE A 208 -12.88 -4.28 -11.65
C PHE A 208 -12.37 -4.73 -13.03
N SER A 209 -13.23 -5.30 -13.88
CA SER A 209 -12.88 -5.70 -15.25
C SER A 209 -12.88 -4.54 -16.26
N THR A 210 -13.30 -3.34 -15.84
CA THR A 210 -13.36 -2.17 -16.75
C THR A 210 -11.98 -1.75 -17.24
N TYR A 211 -10.95 -1.91 -16.40
CA TYR A 211 -9.58 -1.54 -16.71
C TYR A 211 -8.63 -2.67 -16.34
N PRO A 212 -7.53 -2.87 -17.07
CA PRO A 212 -6.49 -3.79 -16.65
C PRO A 212 -5.61 -3.10 -15.60
N PHE A 213 -5.25 -3.83 -14.56
CA PHE A 213 -4.49 -3.38 -13.40
C PHE A 213 -3.01 -3.71 -13.53
N GLY A 214 -2.52 -4.03 -14.72
CA GLY A 214 -1.11 -4.24 -15.04
C GLY A 214 -0.36 -2.93 -15.35
N ASP A 215 0.07 -2.72 -16.60
CA ASP A 215 0.88 -1.58 -17.06
C ASP A 215 0.07 -0.35 -17.52
N ASN A 216 -1.23 -0.31 -17.21
CA ASN A 216 -2.13 0.80 -17.59
C ASN A 216 -2.01 2.04 -16.70
N TYR A 217 -0.95 2.10 -15.90
CA TYR A 217 -0.65 3.21 -15.02
C TYR A 217 0.56 3.99 -15.50
N ILE A 218 0.58 5.28 -15.20
CA ILE A 218 1.67 6.21 -15.55
C ILE A 218 2.95 5.85 -14.77
N SER A 219 2.81 5.19 -13.61
CA SER A 219 3.92 4.68 -12.80
C SER A 219 3.50 3.45 -11.99
N SER A 220 4.46 2.60 -11.63
CA SER A 220 4.26 1.46 -10.72
C SER A 220 3.67 1.87 -9.37
N ASP A 221 3.99 3.09 -8.93
CA ASP A 221 3.63 3.63 -7.62
C ASP A 221 2.14 4.06 -7.54
N LEU A 222 1.50 4.29 -8.70
CA LEU A 222 0.16 4.89 -8.76
C LEU A 222 -0.91 4.02 -8.08
N LEU A 223 -0.80 2.69 -8.26
CA LEU A 223 -1.75 1.75 -7.66
C LEU A 223 -1.56 1.67 -6.14
N GLY A 224 -0.32 1.70 -5.67
CA GLY A 224 0.02 1.80 -4.25
C GLY A 224 -0.53 3.09 -3.63
N ASP A 225 -0.33 4.24 -4.29
CA ASP A 225 -0.86 5.54 -3.83
C ASP A 225 -2.40 5.56 -3.77
N ALA A 226 -3.07 4.90 -4.72
CA ALA A 226 -4.52 4.77 -4.73
C ALA A 226 -5.02 3.79 -3.65
N TYR A 227 -4.26 2.73 -3.38
CA TYR A 227 -4.51 1.79 -2.29
C TYR A 227 -4.42 2.47 -0.92
N GLU A 228 -3.37 3.27 -0.70
CA GLU A 228 -3.21 4.05 0.53
C GLU A 228 -4.33 5.09 0.71
N TYR A 229 -4.82 5.68 -0.39
CA TYR A 229 -6.00 6.54 -0.32
C TYR A 229 -7.26 5.76 0.11
N LEU A 230 -7.46 4.54 -0.38
CA LEU A 230 -8.58 3.72 0.10
C LEU A 230 -8.46 3.40 1.59
N ILE A 231 -7.25 3.09 2.08
CA ILE A 231 -6.99 2.88 3.51
C ILE A 231 -7.43 4.12 4.30
N GLU A 232 -6.98 5.30 3.89
CA GLU A 232 -7.33 6.58 4.51
C GLU A 232 -8.85 6.81 4.53
N GLN A 233 -9.54 6.60 3.38
CA GLN A 233 -10.99 6.79 3.30
C GLN A 233 -11.76 5.80 4.17
N PHE A 234 -11.34 4.53 4.24
CA PHE A 234 -11.97 3.55 5.13
C PHE A 234 -11.71 3.85 6.59
N ALA A 235 -10.53 4.35 6.94
CA ALA A 235 -10.22 4.79 8.31
C ALA A 235 -11.09 5.97 8.72
N ALA A 236 -11.23 6.98 7.84
CA ALA A 236 -12.10 8.13 8.07
C ALA A 236 -13.57 7.72 8.26
N GLY A 237 -14.05 6.74 7.48
CA GLY A 237 -15.41 6.19 7.59
C GLY A 237 -15.67 5.34 8.84
N ALA A 238 -14.62 4.75 9.44
CA ALA A 238 -14.73 3.86 10.59
C ALA A 238 -14.83 4.59 11.95
N GLY A 239 -14.62 5.91 11.98
CA GLY A 239 -14.69 6.72 13.20
C GLY A 239 -13.66 6.29 14.26
N LYS A 240 -14.07 6.23 15.54
CA LYS A 240 -13.17 5.94 16.67
C LYS A 240 -12.45 4.58 16.60
N LYS A 241 -12.98 3.62 15.83
CA LYS A 241 -12.34 2.30 15.63
C LYS A 241 -11.24 2.31 14.56
N GLY A 242 -11.02 3.43 13.86
CA GLY A 242 -10.03 3.54 12.78
C GLY A 242 -8.58 3.69 13.25
N GLY A 243 -8.35 4.17 14.47
CA GLY A 243 -7.00 4.51 14.97
C GLY A 243 -6.08 3.32 15.22
N GLU A 244 -6.64 2.12 15.43
CA GLU A 244 -5.87 0.87 15.55
C GLU A 244 -5.42 0.33 14.19
N PHE A 245 -6.10 0.76 13.12
CA PHE A 245 -5.90 0.25 11.76
C PHE A 245 -5.02 1.17 10.91
N TYR A 246 -5.11 2.49 11.14
CA TYR A 246 -4.49 3.51 10.29
C TYR A 246 -3.99 4.66 11.14
N THR A 247 -2.75 5.06 10.86
CA THR A 247 -2.15 6.28 11.39
C THR A 247 -2.22 7.35 10.30
N PRO A 248 -2.70 8.58 10.58
CA PRO A 248 -2.69 9.65 9.59
C PRO A 248 -1.27 9.93 9.06
N ARG A 249 -1.13 10.08 7.75
CA ARG A 249 0.16 10.30 7.08
C ARG A 249 0.98 11.45 7.65
N GLU A 250 0.32 12.50 8.14
CA GLU A 250 0.98 13.64 8.77
C GLU A 250 1.72 13.23 10.06
N VAL A 251 1.13 12.32 10.83
CA VAL A 251 1.73 11.79 12.07
C VAL A 251 2.89 10.88 11.73
N GLU A 252 2.70 9.98 10.77
CA GLU A 252 3.76 9.07 10.28
C GLU A 252 4.97 9.86 9.79
N ARG A 253 4.74 10.88 8.97
CA ARG A 253 5.80 11.75 8.45
C ARG A 253 6.57 12.46 9.54
N VAL A 254 5.89 13.02 10.54
CA VAL A 254 6.56 13.72 11.65
C VAL A 254 7.45 12.75 12.42
N ILE A 255 6.93 11.57 12.76
CA ILE A 255 7.67 10.55 13.52
C ILE A 255 8.87 10.06 12.70
N VAL A 256 8.69 9.68 11.44
CA VAL A 256 9.78 9.21 10.57
C VAL A 256 10.85 10.30 10.36
N GLN A 257 10.46 11.58 10.26
CA GLN A 257 11.42 12.69 10.16
C GLN A 257 12.24 12.92 11.45
N ILE A 258 11.72 12.52 12.61
CA ILE A 258 12.46 12.52 13.88
C ILE A 258 13.44 11.35 13.89
N LEU A 259 12.98 10.16 13.50
CA LEU A 259 13.76 8.92 13.51
C LEU A 259 14.89 8.91 12.47
N LYS A 260 14.68 9.54 11.31
CA LYS A 260 15.65 9.69 10.22
C LYS A 260 16.30 8.36 9.78
N PRO A 261 15.51 7.40 9.26
CA PRO A 261 16.04 6.10 8.84
C PRO A 261 17.14 6.24 7.79
N GLN A 262 18.18 5.40 7.94
CA GLN A 262 19.36 5.31 7.10
C GLN A 262 19.37 4.01 6.27
N GLU A 263 20.28 3.91 5.31
CA GLU A 263 20.42 2.69 4.52
C GLU A 263 20.76 1.49 5.42
N LYS A 264 20.10 0.35 5.15
CA LYS A 264 20.24 -0.91 5.90
C LYS A 264 19.73 -0.91 7.34
N ASP A 265 19.06 0.15 7.80
CA ASP A 265 18.39 0.10 9.10
C ASP A 265 17.33 -1.01 9.13
N HIS A 266 17.30 -1.71 10.26
CA HIS A 266 16.23 -2.62 10.64
C HIS A 266 15.15 -1.82 11.38
N ILE A 267 13.98 -1.70 10.76
CA ILE A 267 12.85 -0.91 11.26
C ILE A 267 11.71 -1.83 11.65
N TYR A 268 11.29 -1.77 12.92
CA TYR A 268 10.23 -2.59 13.48
C TYR A 268 9.04 -1.76 13.92
N ASP A 269 7.87 -2.08 13.34
CA ASP A 269 6.57 -1.61 13.81
C ASP A 269 5.82 -2.74 14.53
N MET A 270 5.73 -2.63 15.86
CA MET A 270 5.15 -3.68 16.69
C MET A 270 3.61 -3.68 16.74
N THR A 271 2.97 -2.68 16.12
CA THR A 271 1.51 -2.60 15.95
C THR A 271 1.25 -2.01 14.58
N VAL A 272 1.65 -2.75 13.54
CA VAL A 272 1.89 -2.21 12.21
C VAL A 272 0.67 -1.64 11.51
N GLY A 273 -0.55 -2.02 11.92
CA GLY A 273 -1.77 -1.51 11.30
C GLY A 273 -1.76 -1.80 9.81
N SER A 274 -1.99 -0.79 8.98
CA SER A 274 -1.90 -0.88 7.51
C SER A 274 -0.48 -0.80 6.93
N GLY A 275 0.56 -0.67 7.77
CA GLY A 275 1.97 -0.59 7.33
C GLY A 275 2.48 0.81 7.00
N GLY A 276 1.78 1.87 7.40
CA GLY A 276 2.10 3.23 6.97
C GLY A 276 3.42 3.77 7.52
N PHE A 277 3.82 3.47 8.76
CA PHE A 277 5.15 3.86 9.26
C PHE A 277 6.30 3.24 8.47
N LEU A 278 6.20 1.94 8.14
CA LEU A 278 7.20 1.23 7.35
C LEU A 278 7.29 1.81 5.93
N LEU A 279 6.13 2.11 5.34
CA LEU A 279 6.06 2.72 4.01
C LEU A 279 6.62 4.15 3.99
N GLU A 280 6.29 4.98 4.99
CA GLU A 280 6.81 6.34 5.10
C GLU A 280 8.32 6.33 5.37
N ALA A 281 8.86 5.35 6.11
CA ALA A 281 10.31 5.18 6.24
C ALA A 281 10.99 4.91 4.89
N TYR A 282 10.40 4.03 4.07
CA TYR A 282 10.86 3.80 2.70
C TYR A 282 10.76 5.08 1.85
N HIS A 283 9.64 5.79 1.88
CA HIS A 283 9.45 7.03 1.12
C HIS A 283 10.41 8.14 1.54
N TYR A 284 10.64 8.31 2.84
CA TYR A 284 11.60 9.26 3.38
C TYR A 284 13.00 9.02 2.81
N LEU A 285 13.50 7.79 2.89
CA LEU A 285 14.84 7.47 2.43
C LEU A 285 14.92 7.50 0.89
N ARG A 286 13.84 7.11 0.19
CA ARG A 286 13.75 7.22 -1.28
C ARG A 286 13.86 8.66 -1.74
N ASP A 287 13.13 9.56 -1.10
CA ASP A 287 13.09 10.98 -1.48
C ASP A 287 14.41 11.69 -1.11
N LEU A 288 15.08 11.25 -0.03
CA LEU A 288 16.36 11.81 0.41
C LEU A 288 17.56 11.27 -0.41
N ALA A 289 17.59 9.97 -0.67
CA ALA A 289 18.79 9.25 -1.08
C ALA A 289 18.61 8.33 -2.31
N GLY A 290 17.39 8.25 -2.85
CA GLY A 290 17.05 7.45 -4.04
C GLY A 290 16.58 6.03 -3.72
N GLU A 291 15.88 5.43 -4.67
CA GLU A 291 15.20 4.14 -4.52
C GLU A 291 16.13 2.99 -4.14
N LYS A 292 17.33 2.92 -4.74
CA LYS A 292 18.29 1.85 -4.43
C LYS A 292 18.67 1.81 -2.94
N LYS A 293 18.82 2.98 -2.30
CA LYS A 293 19.13 3.07 -0.87
C LYS A 293 17.90 2.78 -0.03
N ALA A 294 16.73 3.28 -0.42
CA ALA A 294 15.47 2.98 0.25
C ALA A 294 15.15 1.48 0.32
N ARG A 295 15.38 0.76 -0.78
CA ARG A 295 15.19 -0.70 -0.87
C ARG A 295 16.18 -1.51 -0.03
N SER A 296 17.19 -0.87 0.57
CA SER A 296 18.10 -1.55 1.49
C SER A 296 17.57 -1.65 2.92
N LEU A 297 16.48 -0.96 3.25
CA LEU A 297 15.83 -1.06 4.55
C LEU A 297 15.28 -2.46 4.81
N TYR A 298 15.41 -2.93 6.05
CA TYR A 298 14.75 -4.14 6.50
C TYR A 298 13.51 -3.75 7.31
N LEU A 299 12.34 -4.10 6.80
CA LEU A 299 11.04 -3.65 7.35
C LEU A 299 10.35 -4.83 8.04
N TYR A 300 10.03 -4.66 9.33
CA TYR A 300 9.43 -5.68 10.18
C TYR A 300 8.13 -5.15 10.78
N GLY A 301 7.07 -5.94 10.76
CA GLY A 301 5.76 -5.54 11.27
C GLY A 301 5.04 -6.65 12.02
N GLN A 302 4.36 -6.33 13.11
CA GLN A 302 3.48 -7.28 13.80
C GLN A 302 2.06 -6.72 13.95
N GLU A 303 1.05 -7.52 13.61
CA GLU A 303 -0.36 -7.13 13.67
C GLU A 303 -1.24 -8.20 14.35
N ILE A 304 -2.18 -7.75 15.19
CA ILE A 304 -3.11 -8.62 15.92
C ILE A 304 -4.42 -8.88 15.15
N ASN A 305 -4.79 -8.09 14.16
CA ASN A 305 -6.01 -8.26 13.39
C ASN A 305 -5.70 -8.92 12.04
N LEU A 306 -6.35 -10.03 11.72
CA LEU A 306 -6.06 -10.82 10.50
C LEU A 306 -6.31 -10.02 9.21
N GLY A 307 -7.43 -9.31 9.11
CA GLY A 307 -7.73 -8.47 7.95
C GLY A 307 -6.76 -7.29 7.81
N THR A 308 -6.35 -6.68 8.93
CA THR A 308 -5.38 -5.57 8.94
C THR A 308 -3.97 -6.04 8.56
N PHE A 309 -3.57 -7.21 9.05
CA PHE A 309 -2.35 -7.90 8.66
C PHE A 309 -2.30 -8.13 7.14
N ALA A 310 -3.38 -8.64 6.56
CA ALA A 310 -3.47 -8.86 5.12
C ALA A 310 -3.35 -7.53 4.35
N ILE A 311 -4.02 -6.47 4.85
CA ILE A 311 -3.95 -5.14 4.25
C ILE A 311 -2.52 -4.60 4.25
N ALA A 312 -1.77 -4.73 5.36
CA ALA A 312 -0.37 -4.31 5.44
C ALA A 312 0.53 -5.08 4.46
N LYS A 313 0.39 -6.41 4.39
CA LYS A 313 1.17 -7.23 3.46
C LYS A 313 0.91 -6.86 2.01
N ILE A 314 -0.37 -6.71 1.64
CA ILE A 314 -0.77 -6.25 0.30
C ILE A 314 -0.19 -4.86 0.03
N ASN A 315 -0.24 -3.96 1.01
CA ASN A 315 0.28 -2.61 0.88
C ASN A 315 1.78 -2.63 0.52
N MET A 316 2.57 -3.42 1.24
CA MET A 316 4.00 -3.62 0.93
C MET A 316 4.18 -4.17 -0.48
N PHE A 317 3.39 -5.17 -0.90
CA PHE A 317 3.50 -5.73 -2.26
C PHE A 317 3.15 -4.72 -3.36
N LEU A 318 2.12 -3.90 -3.17
CA LEU A 318 1.73 -2.90 -4.16
C LEU A 318 2.80 -1.80 -4.33
N HIS A 319 3.59 -1.55 -3.28
CA HIS A 319 4.76 -0.66 -3.33
C HIS A 319 6.07 -1.36 -3.71
N GLY A 320 6.02 -2.65 -4.05
CA GLY A 320 7.18 -3.45 -4.46
C GLY A 320 8.15 -3.75 -3.31
N LEU A 321 7.69 -3.75 -2.06
CA LEU A 321 8.47 -4.03 -0.85
C LEU A 321 8.31 -5.49 -0.41
N ASP A 322 8.61 -6.42 -1.31
CA ASP A 322 8.40 -7.88 -1.14
C ASP A 322 9.11 -8.48 0.07
N SER A 323 10.22 -7.86 0.48
CA SER A 323 11.05 -8.31 1.58
C SER A 323 10.56 -7.85 2.96
N ALA A 324 9.49 -7.06 3.03
CA ALA A 324 8.90 -6.67 4.31
C ALA A 324 8.35 -7.91 5.03
N ASP A 325 8.85 -8.16 6.25
CA ASP A 325 8.45 -9.28 7.08
C ASP A 325 7.33 -8.82 8.01
N ILE A 326 6.08 -9.01 7.56
CA ILE A 326 4.90 -8.75 8.37
C ILE A 326 4.41 -10.08 8.94
N ARG A 327 4.24 -10.15 10.26
CA ARG A 327 3.79 -11.35 10.98
C ARG A 327 2.50 -11.11 11.74
N ARG A 328 1.65 -12.13 11.78
CA ARG A 328 0.38 -12.11 12.51
C ARG A 328 0.59 -12.66 13.91
N GLY A 329 0.28 -11.89 14.94
CA GLY A 329 0.33 -12.33 16.34
C GLY A 329 0.00 -11.20 17.30
N ASP A 330 -0.37 -11.52 18.55
CA ASP A 330 -0.48 -10.53 19.61
C ASP A 330 0.93 -10.14 20.08
N THR A 331 1.34 -8.89 19.91
CA THR A 331 2.69 -8.42 20.27
C THR A 331 3.04 -8.65 21.75
N LEU A 332 2.07 -8.51 22.65
CA LEU A 332 2.30 -8.65 24.08
C LEU A 332 2.27 -10.13 24.51
N ALA A 333 1.32 -10.90 23.98
CA ALA A 333 1.09 -12.29 24.39
C ALA A 333 1.91 -13.33 23.59
N ASP A 334 2.16 -13.05 22.32
CA ASP A 334 2.79 -13.94 21.33
C ASP A 334 3.68 -13.13 20.35
N PRO A 335 4.79 -12.54 20.84
CA PRO A 335 5.71 -11.79 19.99
C PRO A 335 6.32 -12.68 18.91
N GLN A 336 6.29 -12.24 17.65
CA GLN A 336 6.67 -13.06 16.50
C GLN A 336 8.15 -12.91 16.11
N PHE A 337 8.83 -11.86 16.56
CA PHE A 337 10.23 -11.57 16.24
C PHE A 337 11.13 -11.97 17.41
N LEU A 338 11.48 -13.26 17.44
CA LEU A 338 12.26 -13.88 18.50
C LEU A 338 13.58 -14.44 17.98
N ASN A 339 14.62 -14.37 18.81
CA ASN A 339 15.84 -15.13 18.64
C ASN A 339 15.60 -16.62 18.98
N PRO A 340 16.50 -17.54 18.57
CA PRO A 340 16.35 -18.97 18.86
C PRO A 340 16.27 -19.32 20.36
N ASP A 341 16.82 -18.47 21.23
CA ASP A 341 16.77 -18.63 22.69
C ASP A 341 15.46 -18.12 23.32
N GLY A 342 14.57 -17.55 22.51
CA GLY A 342 13.29 -16.97 22.94
C GLY A 342 13.35 -15.52 23.39
N SER A 343 14.51 -14.87 23.35
CA SER A 343 14.64 -13.42 23.55
C SER A 343 14.06 -12.64 22.37
N LEU A 344 13.64 -11.39 22.59
CA LEU A 344 13.18 -10.52 21.50
C LEU A 344 14.35 -10.21 20.55
N GLN A 345 14.08 -10.23 19.24
CA GLN A 345 14.99 -9.62 18.27
C GLN A 345 15.06 -8.11 18.51
N THR A 346 16.22 -7.52 18.18
CA THR A 346 16.46 -6.09 18.32
C THR A 346 16.59 -5.40 16.97
N PHE A 347 16.21 -4.13 16.93
CA PHE A 347 16.10 -3.33 15.72
C PHE A 347 16.74 -1.95 15.91
N ASP A 348 17.18 -1.33 14.82
CA ASP A 348 17.78 0.00 14.83
C ASP A 348 16.73 1.08 15.12
N ILE A 349 15.53 0.89 14.59
CA ILE A 349 14.40 1.79 14.79
C ILE A 349 13.18 0.97 15.20
N CYS A 350 12.58 1.32 16.34
CA CYS A 350 11.27 0.83 16.73
C CYS A 350 10.25 1.96 16.69
N VAL A 351 9.08 1.69 16.10
CA VAL A 351 7.96 2.63 15.99
C VAL A 351 6.66 1.90 16.29
N ALA A 352 5.63 2.61 16.74
CA ALA A 352 4.31 2.05 16.97
C ALA A 352 3.27 3.16 17.07
N ASN A 353 2.03 2.83 16.73
CA ASN A 353 0.84 3.55 17.17
C ASN A 353 -0.13 2.52 17.76
N PRO A 354 0.12 2.06 19.02
CA PRO A 354 -0.66 0.99 19.60
C PRO A 354 -2.10 1.45 19.90
N PRO A 355 -3.05 0.51 20.02
CA PRO A 355 -4.40 0.82 20.47
C PRO A 355 -4.36 1.53 21.83
N TYR A 356 -5.08 2.66 21.95
CA TYR A 356 -5.02 3.46 23.16
C TYR A 356 -5.84 2.83 24.29
N SER A 357 -5.24 2.72 25.48
CA SER A 357 -5.92 2.31 26.71
C SER A 357 -6.61 0.94 26.62
N ILE A 358 -5.91 -0.06 26.08
CA ILE A 358 -6.35 -1.46 26.16
C ILE A 358 -6.49 -1.84 27.63
N LYS A 359 -7.71 -2.16 28.04
CA LYS A 359 -8.05 -2.51 29.43
C LYS A 359 -7.80 -3.99 29.75
N GLU A 360 -7.80 -4.83 28.73
CA GLU A 360 -7.68 -6.28 28.85
C GLU A 360 -6.63 -6.76 27.85
N TYR A 361 -5.49 -7.19 28.37
CA TYR A 361 -4.43 -7.88 27.64
C TYR A 361 -3.98 -9.08 28.46
N GLU A 362 -3.17 -9.95 27.87
CA GLU A 362 -2.66 -11.17 28.50
C GLU A 362 -1.57 -10.85 29.56
N HIS A 363 -1.98 -10.13 30.62
CA HIS A 363 -1.10 -9.58 31.65
C HIS A 363 -0.28 -10.65 32.36
N GLU A 364 -0.87 -11.79 32.69
CA GLU A 364 -0.17 -12.88 33.37
C GLU A 364 0.94 -13.47 32.48
N LYS A 365 0.70 -13.60 31.17
CA LYS A 365 1.75 -14.02 30.23
C LYS A 365 2.84 -12.97 30.12
N PHE A 366 2.47 -11.69 30.03
CA PHE A 366 3.45 -10.60 29.96
C PHE A 366 4.33 -10.54 31.21
N LYS A 367 3.70 -10.63 32.39
CA LYS A 367 4.35 -10.55 33.71
C LYS A 367 5.25 -11.74 34.04
N SER A 368 5.06 -12.88 33.37
CA SER A 368 5.99 -14.02 33.49
C SER A 368 7.42 -13.69 33.06
N ASP A 369 7.60 -12.57 32.34
CA ASP A 369 8.87 -12.04 31.86
C ASP A 369 9.71 -13.01 31.02
N ARG A 370 9.06 -13.95 30.34
CA ARG A 370 9.73 -14.91 29.45
C ARG A 370 10.68 -14.26 28.44
N HIS A 371 10.39 -13.03 28.04
CA HIS A 371 11.13 -12.28 27.02
C HIS A 371 12.02 -11.15 27.60
N GLY A 372 12.13 -11.04 28.94
CA GLY A 372 12.97 -10.05 29.60
C GLY A 372 12.54 -8.58 29.40
N ARG A 373 11.25 -8.33 29.22
CA ARG A 373 10.65 -7.01 28.98
C ARG A 373 10.50 -6.17 30.24
N ILE A 374 10.39 -6.77 31.43
CA ILE A 374 10.25 -6.04 32.70
C ILE A 374 11.55 -6.00 33.51
N SER A 375 12.66 -6.47 32.95
CA SER A 375 13.96 -6.41 33.63
C SER A 375 14.35 -4.98 33.97
N GLY A 376 14.45 -4.65 35.26
CA GLY A 376 14.74 -3.30 35.74
C GLY A 376 13.53 -2.37 35.88
N TYR A 377 12.30 -2.86 35.65
CA TYR A 377 11.07 -2.08 35.73
C TYR A 377 10.01 -2.79 36.58
N GLU A 378 9.03 -2.04 37.08
CA GLU A 378 7.81 -2.64 37.63
C GLU A 378 6.93 -3.18 36.52
N ALA A 379 6.20 -4.26 36.79
CA ALA A 379 5.26 -4.82 35.83
C ALA A 379 4.15 -3.79 35.52
N PRO A 380 3.78 -3.58 34.24
CA PRO A 380 2.70 -2.68 33.87
C PRO A 380 1.36 -3.05 34.53
N PRO A 381 0.46 -2.07 34.72
CA PRO A 381 -0.86 -2.34 35.29
C PRO A 381 -1.66 -3.34 34.46
N ALA A 382 -2.39 -4.26 35.10
CA ALA A 382 -3.24 -5.23 34.40
C ALA A 382 -4.37 -4.60 33.58
N LYS A 383 -4.81 -3.38 33.97
CA LYS A 383 -5.95 -2.66 33.36
C LYS A 383 -5.54 -1.59 32.34
N ASN A 384 -4.26 -1.54 31.96
CA ASN A 384 -3.75 -0.62 30.96
C ASN A 384 -2.48 -1.22 30.31
N ALA A 385 -2.54 -1.49 29.01
CA ALA A 385 -1.43 -2.09 28.25
C ALA A 385 -0.41 -1.07 27.70
N ASP A 386 -0.63 0.24 27.85
CA ASP A 386 0.17 1.29 27.19
C ASP A 386 1.66 1.14 27.57
N PHE A 387 1.97 0.97 28.86
CA PHE A 387 3.34 0.71 29.32
C PHE A 387 3.88 -0.66 28.91
N ALA A 388 3.02 -1.66 28.69
CA ALA A 388 3.47 -2.97 28.20
C ALA A 388 4.03 -2.87 26.78
N PHE A 389 3.40 -2.08 25.90
CA PHE A 389 3.95 -1.77 24.58
C PHE A 389 5.25 -0.96 24.65
N ILE A 390 5.34 0.03 25.55
CA ILE A 390 6.58 0.81 25.73
C ILE A 390 7.74 -0.10 26.17
N LEU A 391 7.52 -0.99 27.15
CA LEU A 391 8.55 -1.93 27.60
C LEU A 391 8.93 -2.94 26.52
N HIS A 392 7.97 -3.40 25.71
CA HIS A 392 8.25 -4.22 24.53
C HIS A 392 9.12 -3.48 23.52
N MET A 393 8.79 -2.22 23.23
CA MET A 393 9.57 -1.34 22.34
C MET A 393 11.01 -1.20 22.83
N ILE A 394 11.20 -0.79 24.10
CA ILE A 394 12.53 -0.61 24.70
C ILE A 394 13.34 -1.90 24.60
N LYS A 395 12.74 -3.05 24.92
CA LYS A 395 13.44 -4.34 24.86
C LYS A 395 13.76 -4.81 23.45
N SER A 396 13.04 -4.30 22.44
CA SER A 396 13.25 -4.60 21.02
C SER A 396 14.21 -3.61 20.33
N MET A 397 14.76 -2.62 21.05
CA MET A 397 15.74 -1.69 20.47
C MET A 397 17.16 -2.24 20.64
N ASN A 398 18.01 -1.98 19.64
CA ASN A 398 19.45 -2.23 19.76
C ASN A 398 20.03 -1.46 20.96
N GLU A 399 20.94 -2.10 21.70
CA GLU A 399 21.72 -1.41 22.74
C GLU A 399 22.59 -0.35 22.08
N SER A 400 22.52 0.89 22.60
CA SER A 400 23.21 2.06 22.07
C SER A 400 24.69 2.12 22.44
#